data_AF-A0A3D0TKF9-F1
#
_entry.id   AF-A0A3D0TKF9-F1
#
_cell.length_a   1.000
_cell.length_b   1.000
_cell.length_c   1.000
_cell.angle_alpha   90.00
_cell.angle_beta   90.00
_cell.angle_gamma   90.00
#
_symmetry.space_group_name_H-M   'P 1'
#
loop_
_entity.id
_entity.type
_entity.pdbx_description
1 polymer ?
#
loop_
_entity_poly.entity_id
_entity_poly.type
_entity_poly.pdbx_seq_one_letter_code
_entity_poly.pdbx_strand_id
1 'polypeptide(L)'
;MPFLPLILASAGLTLFSGELERTEPWLNLPLAVNMSLIILFSFLLAQMPQWLRQFSKFKQFPEVRKGSYSSTKFSRPRTLILIGWLALVYGEHLDLRIGHLFNNITEAESVSFGVLLLLYWLADAVAAIPVYQWNAHGLEEKIKKSVLHLRLQLPVLALIIIQTVWFWITSKFLLSFTSNWSLIFELLCSLILMVLVAPVVFVKSWGAKAIENGNDFEEIRKELENSRTPVTAILSWPDSIMPYSTAGVIGFVRGFRYLLISPQLLKSLSATELRAVTAHEAGHLRKQHLLFYLLAFICLLELFAFAGSANLLLTWTGVLEVSGMLMGVASILSIILFIRFGIGFLSQNFERQADCHAFERHGISPISTALMKVSLLNGINPEQDNWHHYGIQQRIDFLSICLKKPEMLQKHHRRVFRIKLVCAVLLVGLLGANYMLSSDTLKIKVLAWKLEQSADNWQLKDAPMLTKMGDLLYFQDQKTEAELWYRRALEMNPEEPHTLNNLAWLLTEKHNNDKKRLRES
;
A
#
# COMPACT_ATOMS: atom_id res chain seq x y z
N MET A 1 -12.51 -3.88 6.33
CA MET A 1 -11.90 -2.79 5.54
C MET A 1 -12.55 -2.82 4.15
N PRO A 2 -13.17 -1.73 3.68
CA PRO A 2 -13.90 -1.71 2.40
C PRO A 2 -13.00 -1.96 1.17
N PHE A 3 -11.71 -1.60 1.26
CA PHE A 3 -10.72 -1.72 0.18
C PHE A 3 -10.00 -3.07 0.11
N LEU A 4 -10.07 -3.88 1.17
CA LEU A 4 -9.33 -5.15 1.26
C LEU A 4 -9.47 -6.04 0.01
N PRO A 5 -10.66 -6.19 -0.59
CA PRO A 5 -10.81 -7.12 -1.71
C PRO A 5 -10.10 -6.63 -2.97
N LEU A 6 -10.13 -5.32 -3.23
CA LEU A 6 -9.42 -4.72 -4.35
C LEU A 6 -7.89 -4.81 -4.17
N ILE A 7 -7.42 -4.65 -2.92
CA ILE A 7 -6.01 -4.84 -2.56
C ILE A 7 -5.59 -6.29 -2.80
N LEU A 8 -6.41 -7.26 -2.37
CA LEU A 8 -6.13 -8.69 -2.58
C LEU A 8 -6.18 -9.08 -4.06
N ALA A 9 -7.12 -8.52 -4.83
CA ALA A 9 -7.19 -8.73 -6.28
C ALA A 9 -5.93 -8.20 -6.98
N SER A 10 -5.49 -6.99 -6.62
CA SER A 10 -4.25 -6.40 -7.15
C SER A 10 -3.02 -7.24 -6.78
N ALA A 11 -2.90 -7.67 -5.53
CA ALA A 11 -1.79 -8.51 -5.08
C ALA A 11 -1.79 -9.87 -5.80
N GLY A 12 -2.97 -10.45 -6.04
CA GLY A 12 -3.10 -11.70 -6.80
C GLY A 12 -2.62 -11.58 -8.24
N LEU A 13 -2.95 -10.49 -8.94
CA LEU A 13 -2.43 -10.24 -10.29
C LEU A 13 -0.91 -10.14 -10.31
N THR A 14 -0.33 -9.43 -9.35
CA THR A 14 1.14 -9.30 -9.23
C THR A 14 1.82 -10.63 -8.92
N LEU A 15 1.19 -11.52 -8.14
CA LEU A 15 1.73 -12.86 -7.92
C LEU A 15 1.72 -13.69 -9.21
N PHE A 16 0.64 -13.60 -9.98
CA PHE A 16 0.50 -14.37 -11.21
C PHE A 16 1.48 -13.93 -12.30
N SER A 17 1.83 -12.65 -12.44
CA SER A 17 2.85 -12.22 -13.41
C SER A 17 4.26 -12.72 -13.10
N GLY A 18 4.53 -13.15 -11.85
CA GLY A 18 5.81 -13.74 -11.46
C GLY A 18 6.02 -15.18 -11.91
N GLU A 19 4.99 -15.87 -12.43
CA GLU A 19 5.09 -17.24 -12.92
C GLU A 19 5.38 -17.27 -14.42
N LEU A 20 6.58 -17.75 -14.78
CA LEU A 20 7.09 -17.80 -16.15
C LEU A 20 6.42 -18.88 -17.02
N GLU A 21 5.85 -19.92 -16.41
CA GLU A 21 5.17 -21.01 -17.11
C GLU A 21 3.84 -21.33 -16.44
N ARG A 22 2.74 -21.22 -17.20
CA ARG A 22 1.40 -21.68 -16.78
C ARG A 22 0.91 -22.77 -17.73
N THR A 23 0.19 -23.75 -17.18
CA THR A 23 -0.43 -24.86 -17.92
C THR A 23 -1.45 -24.37 -18.94
N GLU A 24 -1.87 -25.19 -19.92
CA GLU A 24 -2.89 -24.77 -20.88
C GLU A 24 -4.20 -24.28 -20.22
N PRO A 25 -4.95 -23.37 -20.89
CA PRO A 25 -6.21 -22.86 -20.37
C PRO A 25 -7.21 -23.98 -20.08
N TRP A 26 -7.90 -23.91 -18.94
CA TRP A 26 -8.79 -24.99 -18.49
C TRP A 26 -9.95 -25.30 -19.45
N LEU A 27 -10.60 -24.26 -19.95
CA LEU A 27 -11.78 -24.34 -20.82
C LEU A 27 -11.59 -23.58 -22.15
N ASN A 28 -10.61 -22.67 -22.20
CA ASN A 28 -10.28 -21.85 -23.36
C ASN A 28 -11.50 -21.09 -23.93
N LEU A 29 -12.35 -20.56 -23.05
CA LEU A 29 -13.56 -19.85 -23.46
C LEU A 29 -13.21 -18.49 -24.09
N PRO A 30 -14.06 -17.94 -24.98
CA PRO A 30 -13.86 -16.59 -25.50
C PRO A 30 -13.80 -15.55 -24.37
N LEU A 31 -12.96 -14.53 -24.52
CA LEU A 31 -12.72 -13.52 -23.47
C LEU A 31 -14.03 -12.85 -23.01
N ALA A 32 -14.90 -12.49 -23.95
CA ALA A 32 -16.20 -11.88 -23.67
C ALA A 32 -17.10 -12.80 -22.81
N VAL A 33 -17.02 -14.13 -23.03
CA VAL A 33 -17.77 -15.12 -22.25
C VAL A 33 -17.23 -15.18 -20.83
N ASN A 34 -15.91 -15.31 -20.65
CA ASN A 34 -15.27 -15.30 -19.32
C ASN A 34 -15.62 -14.03 -18.53
N MET A 35 -15.51 -12.86 -19.14
CA MET A 35 -15.86 -11.58 -18.49
C MET A 35 -17.34 -11.51 -18.10
N SER A 36 -18.24 -11.98 -18.97
CA SER A 36 -19.68 -12.01 -18.69
C SER A 36 -20.04 -13.00 -17.58
N LEU A 37 -19.37 -14.16 -17.54
CA LEU A 37 -19.55 -15.18 -16.51
C LEU A 37 -19.15 -14.66 -15.13
N ILE A 38 -18.08 -13.86 -15.03
CA ILE A 38 -17.66 -13.23 -13.75
C ILE A 38 -18.78 -12.35 -13.18
N ILE A 39 -19.40 -11.51 -14.02
CA ILE A 39 -20.49 -10.63 -13.58
C ILE A 39 -21.76 -11.42 -13.26
N LEU A 40 -22.10 -12.41 -14.09
CA LEU A 40 -23.25 -13.29 -13.84
C LEU A 40 -23.10 -14.07 -12.53
N PHE A 41 -21.94 -14.68 -12.32
CA PHE A 41 -21.63 -15.44 -11.11
C PHE A 41 -21.64 -14.56 -9.87
N SER A 42 -21.09 -13.34 -9.97
CA SER A 42 -21.20 -12.32 -8.93
C SER A 42 -22.67 -12.04 -8.55
N PHE A 43 -23.54 -11.86 -9.55
CA PHE A 43 -24.96 -11.63 -9.30
C PHE A 43 -25.63 -12.80 -8.59
N LEU A 44 -25.32 -14.04 -9.00
CA LEU A 44 -25.85 -15.27 -8.39
C LEU A 44 -25.34 -15.45 -6.96
N LEU A 45 -24.04 -15.29 -6.73
CA LEU A 45 -23.43 -15.35 -5.41
C LEU A 45 -24.05 -14.32 -4.45
N ALA A 46 -24.40 -13.13 -4.95
CA ALA A 46 -25.08 -12.12 -4.15
C ALA A 46 -26.38 -12.66 -3.53
N GLN A 47 -27.12 -13.51 -4.23
CA GLN A 47 -28.40 -14.08 -3.77
C GLN A 47 -28.22 -15.27 -2.80
N MET A 48 -27.05 -15.90 -2.79
CA MET A 48 -26.75 -17.10 -1.99
C MET A 48 -27.19 -16.99 -0.51
N PRO A 49 -26.94 -15.89 0.22
CA PRO A 49 -27.36 -15.78 1.62
C PRO A 49 -28.87 -15.82 1.81
N GLN A 50 -29.66 -15.34 0.84
CA GLN A 50 -31.11 -15.39 0.90
C GLN A 50 -31.63 -16.79 0.61
N TRP A 51 -31.10 -17.45 -0.41
CA TRP A 51 -31.45 -18.84 -0.72
C TRP A 51 -31.15 -19.76 0.46
N LEU A 52 -29.95 -19.67 1.04
CA LEU A 52 -29.58 -20.45 2.23
C LEU A 52 -30.51 -20.21 3.42
N ARG A 53 -31.02 -18.97 3.60
CA ARG A 53 -32.02 -18.65 4.63
C ARG A 53 -33.41 -19.21 4.32
N GLN A 54 -33.83 -19.23 3.05
CA GLN A 54 -35.09 -19.87 2.65
C GLN A 54 -35.02 -21.38 2.90
N PHE A 55 -33.88 -22.02 2.59
CA PHE A 55 -33.64 -23.42 2.92
C PHE A 55 -33.55 -23.66 4.43
N SER A 56 -32.93 -22.74 5.19
CA SER A 56 -32.83 -22.89 6.66
C SER A 56 -34.12 -22.58 7.41
N LYS A 57 -35.10 -21.88 6.81
CA LYS A 57 -36.43 -21.66 7.42
C LYS A 57 -37.23 -22.96 7.60
N PHE A 58 -36.77 -24.09 7.05
CA PHE A 58 -37.24 -25.43 7.45
C PHE A 58 -36.71 -25.90 8.83
N LYS A 59 -35.79 -25.17 9.46
CA LYS A 59 -35.33 -25.38 10.86
C LYS A 59 -35.42 -24.04 11.61
N GLN A 60 -36.41 -23.93 12.50
CA GLN A 60 -36.72 -22.75 13.31
C GLN A 60 -35.49 -22.15 14.00
N PHE A 61 -35.15 -20.90 13.69
CA PHE A 61 -34.39 -20.00 14.56
C PHE A 61 -34.93 -18.55 14.41
N PRO A 62 -34.91 -17.73 15.49
CA PRO A 62 -35.62 -16.45 15.52
C PRO A 62 -35.00 -15.38 14.63
N GLU A 63 -35.86 -14.47 14.15
CA GLU A 63 -35.49 -13.30 13.37
C GLU A 63 -34.53 -12.38 14.11
N VAL A 64 -33.30 -12.25 13.58
CA VAL A 64 -32.40 -11.15 13.94
C VAL A 64 -32.83 -9.92 13.13
N ARG A 65 -33.16 -8.85 13.88
CA ARG A 65 -33.53 -7.48 13.47
C ARG A 65 -32.85 -7.01 12.18
N LYS A 66 -33.56 -6.18 11.39
CA LYS A 66 -33.05 -5.36 10.26
C LYS A 66 -31.64 -4.84 10.56
N GLY A 67 -30.64 -5.64 10.18
CA GLY A 67 -29.25 -5.35 10.47
C GLY A 67 -28.79 -4.23 9.56
N SER A 68 -28.25 -3.18 10.17
CA SER A 68 -27.54 -2.09 9.50
C SER A 68 -26.65 -2.66 8.38
N TYR A 69 -26.91 -2.23 7.15
CA TYR A 69 -26.11 -2.55 5.99
C TYR A 69 -24.68 -2.07 6.23
N SER A 70 -23.72 -2.99 6.21
CA SER A 70 -22.30 -2.68 6.40
C SER A 70 -21.56 -3.02 5.11
N SER A 71 -21.51 -2.08 4.17
CA SER A 71 -20.69 -2.12 2.94
C SER A 71 -19.22 -2.49 3.19
N THR A 72 -18.75 -2.31 4.42
CA THR A 72 -17.38 -2.51 4.88
C THR A 72 -17.01 -3.95 5.25
N LYS A 73 -17.98 -4.88 5.36
CA LYS A 73 -17.74 -6.30 5.72
C LYS A 73 -17.43 -7.14 4.48
N PHE A 74 -16.39 -7.97 4.59
CA PHE A 74 -16.04 -8.94 3.55
C PHE A 74 -16.95 -10.17 3.72
N SER A 75 -18.04 -10.21 2.95
CA SER A 75 -19.07 -11.24 3.04
C SER A 75 -18.69 -12.50 2.25
N ARG A 76 -19.30 -13.65 2.55
CA ARG A 76 -19.05 -14.91 1.82
C ARG A 76 -19.19 -14.74 0.30
N PRO A 77 -20.23 -14.08 -0.25
CA PRO A 77 -20.31 -13.81 -1.69
C PRO A 77 -19.10 -13.07 -2.25
N ARG A 78 -18.61 -12.05 -1.53
CA ARG A 78 -17.44 -11.24 -1.92
C ARG A 78 -16.14 -12.04 -1.87
N THR A 79 -16.01 -12.95 -0.91
CA THR A 79 -14.87 -13.87 -0.84
C THR A 79 -14.90 -14.88 -1.99
N LEU A 80 -16.06 -15.47 -2.27
CA LEU A 80 -16.21 -16.45 -3.34
C LEU A 80 -15.98 -15.82 -4.72
N ILE A 81 -16.45 -14.59 -4.96
CA ILE A 81 -16.18 -13.90 -6.23
C ILE A 81 -14.70 -13.54 -6.37
N LEU A 82 -14.00 -13.17 -5.29
CA LEU A 82 -12.54 -12.94 -5.35
C LEU A 82 -11.79 -14.22 -5.72
N ILE A 83 -12.09 -15.33 -5.05
CA ILE A 83 -11.44 -16.63 -5.32
C ILE A 83 -11.77 -17.10 -6.74
N GLY A 84 -13.04 -17.05 -7.13
CA GLY A 84 -13.47 -17.45 -8.48
C GLY A 84 -12.86 -16.57 -9.57
N TRP A 85 -12.76 -15.25 -9.34
CA TRP A 85 -12.09 -14.34 -10.26
C TRP A 85 -10.58 -14.64 -10.37
N LEU A 86 -9.88 -14.85 -9.25
CA LEU A 86 -8.46 -15.22 -9.26
C LEU A 86 -8.23 -16.55 -10.00
N ALA A 87 -9.09 -17.54 -9.74
CA ALA A 87 -9.02 -18.85 -10.39
C ALA A 87 -9.26 -18.73 -11.91
N LEU A 88 -10.19 -17.90 -12.36
CA LEU A 88 -10.42 -17.65 -13.79
C LEU A 88 -9.27 -16.88 -14.43
N VAL A 89 -8.75 -15.84 -13.76
CA VAL A 89 -7.59 -15.09 -14.28
C VAL A 89 -6.40 -16.04 -14.48
N TYR A 90 -6.10 -16.86 -13.47
CA TYR A 90 -5.01 -17.82 -13.52
C TYR A 90 -5.29 -18.97 -14.51
N GLY A 91 -6.45 -19.61 -14.45
CA GLY A 91 -6.76 -20.82 -15.21
C GLY A 91 -7.14 -20.59 -16.67
N GLU A 92 -7.61 -19.39 -17.04
CA GLU A 92 -7.95 -19.03 -18.43
C GLU A 92 -6.94 -18.07 -19.08
N HIS A 93 -5.85 -17.76 -18.37
CA HIS A 93 -4.80 -16.83 -18.81
C HIS A 93 -5.36 -15.46 -19.21
N LEU A 94 -6.35 -14.94 -18.47
CA LEU A 94 -7.07 -13.73 -18.88
C LEU A 94 -6.14 -12.52 -18.97
N ASP A 95 -5.17 -12.42 -18.08
CA ASP A 95 -4.15 -11.38 -18.06
C ASP A 95 -3.28 -11.38 -19.32
N LEU A 96 -2.81 -12.56 -19.75
CA LEU A 96 -2.01 -12.70 -20.96
C LEU A 96 -2.85 -12.47 -22.22
N ARG A 97 -4.07 -13.04 -22.27
CA ARG A 97 -4.98 -12.92 -23.42
C ARG A 97 -5.44 -11.49 -23.64
N ILE A 98 -5.72 -10.73 -22.58
CA ILE A 98 -6.02 -9.30 -22.69
C ILE A 98 -4.76 -8.54 -23.09
N GLY A 99 -3.60 -8.85 -22.52
CA GLY A 99 -2.32 -8.25 -22.90
C GLY A 99 -2.02 -8.40 -24.39
N HIS A 100 -2.29 -9.57 -24.98
CA HIS A 100 -2.12 -9.80 -26.42
C HIS A 100 -2.97 -8.88 -27.31
N LEU A 101 -4.15 -8.43 -26.85
CA LEU A 101 -4.96 -7.45 -27.59
C LEU A 101 -4.27 -6.08 -27.68
N PHE A 102 -3.35 -5.80 -26.75
CA PHE A 102 -2.62 -4.53 -26.64
C PHE A 102 -1.12 -4.68 -26.92
N ASN A 103 -0.68 -5.78 -27.54
CA ASN A 103 0.74 -6.10 -27.79
C ASN A 103 1.50 -5.00 -28.56
N ASN A 104 0.78 -4.10 -29.23
CA ASN A 104 1.35 -2.96 -29.95
C ASN A 104 1.79 -1.79 -29.04
N ILE A 105 1.55 -1.89 -27.73
CA ILE A 105 1.88 -0.86 -26.74
C ILE A 105 2.82 -1.48 -25.71
N THR A 106 3.87 -0.75 -25.35
CA THR A 106 4.85 -1.13 -24.31
C THR A 106 4.24 -1.39 -22.93
N GLU A 107 3.01 -0.95 -22.71
CA GLU A 107 2.29 -0.98 -21.42
C GLU A 107 1.15 -2.03 -21.41
N ALA A 108 1.17 -2.99 -22.34
CA ALA A 108 0.10 -3.98 -22.53
C ALA A 108 -0.29 -4.74 -21.25
N GLU A 109 0.69 -5.12 -20.43
CA GLU A 109 0.48 -5.81 -19.15
C GLU A 109 -0.27 -4.92 -18.15
N SER A 110 0.19 -3.67 -17.98
CA SER A 110 -0.45 -2.69 -17.09
C SER A 110 -1.89 -2.40 -17.50
N VAL A 111 -2.16 -2.31 -18.82
CA VAL A 111 -3.52 -2.15 -19.36
C VAL A 111 -4.37 -3.37 -19.03
N SER A 112 -3.83 -4.58 -19.24
CA SER A 112 -4.51 -5.83 -18.90
C SER A 112 -4.91 -5.90 -17.43
N PHE A 113 -3.99 -5.58 -16.53
CA PHE A 113 -4.24 -5.54 -15.08
C PHE A 113 -5.30 -4.52 -14.73
N GLY A 114 -5.26 -3.34 -15.35
CA GLY A 114 -6.30 -2.30 -15.18
C GLY A 114 -7.69 -2.79 -15.58
N VAL A 115 -7.82 -3.45 -16.74
CA VAL A 115 -9.09 -4.02 -17.21
C VAL A 115 -9.61 -5.09 -16.26
N LEU A 116 -8.74 -5.99 -15.81
CA LEU A 116 -9.10 -7.06 -14.87
C LEU A 116 -9.52 -6.52 -13.50
N LEU A 117 -8.82 -5.50 -12.99
CA LEU A 117 -9.19 -4.82 -11.74
C LEU A 117 -10.53 -4.07 -11.86
N LEU A 118 -10.80 -3.42 -12.99
CA LEU A 118 -12.10 -2.79 -13.25
C LEU A 118 -13.23 -3.82 -13.29
N LEU A 119 -13.01 -4.95 -13.95
CA LEU A 119 -13.96 -6.06 -13.99
C LEU A 119 -14.23 -6.60 -12.58
N TYR A 120 -13.18 -6.83 -11.79
CA TYR A 120 -13.31 -7.27 -10.41
C TYR A 120 -14.03 -6.23 -9.53
N TRP A 121 -13.71 -4.94 -9.69
CA TRP A 121 -14.35 -3.84 -8.97
C TRP A 121 -15.86 -3.83 -9.20
N LEU A 122 -16.31 -4.02 -10.44
CA LEU A 122 -17.72 -4.16 -10.77
C LEU A 122 -18.32 -5.44 -10.16
N ALA A 123 -17.62 -6.57 -10.29
CA ALA A 123 -18.06 -7.85 -9.75
C ALA A 123 -18.21 -7.82 -8.22
N ASP A 124 -17.27 -7.23 -7.47
CA ASP A 124 -17.36 -7.10 -6.01
C ASP A 124 -18.58 -6.26 -5.60
N ALA A 125 -18.86 -5.17 -6.31
CA ALA A 125 -20.01 -4.31 -6.04
C ALA A 125 -21.36 -4.99 -6.32
N VAL A 126 -21.42 -5.83 -7.36
CA VAL A 126 -22.62 -6.63 -7.67
C VAL A 126 -22.82 -7.75 -6.63
N ALA A 127 -21.73 -8.36 -6.15
CA ALA A 127 -21.75 -9.43 -5.15
C ALA A 127 -22.08 -8.93 -3.74
N ALA A 128 -21.80 -7.66 -3.44
CA ALA A 128 -21.97 -7.08 -2.11
C ALA A 128 -23.45 -7.04 -1.66
N ILE A 129 -24.41 -6.89 -2.59
CA ILE A 129 -25.81 -6.62 -2.25
C ILE A 129 -26.76 -7.59 -3.00
N PRO A 130 -27.58 -8.39 -2.28
CA PRO A 130 -28.64 -9.19 -2.91
C PRO A 130 -29.81 -8.34 -3.41
N VAL A 131 -30.66 -8.92 -4.25
CA VAL A 131 -31.98 -8.35 -4.55
C VAL A 131 -32.90 -8.69 -3.37
N TYR A 132 -33.36 -7.69 -2.62
CA TYR A 132 -34.23 -7.95 -1.45
C TYR A 132 -35.67 -8.27 -1.83
N GLN A 133 -36.16 -7.65 -2.90
CA GLN A 133 -37.50 -7.85 -3.44
C GLN A 133 -37.39 -7.98 -4.95
N TRP A 134 -37.95 -9.06 -5.50
CA TRP A 134 -37.96 -9.31 -6.94
C TRP A 134 -39.07 -8.51 -7.63
N ASN A 135 -38.97 -7.19 -7.52
CA ASN A 135 -39.82 -6.19 -8.18
C ASN A 135 -38.93 -5.04 -8.68
N ALA A 136 -39.51 -4.11 -9.45
CA ALA A 136 -38.76 -2.98 -10.01
C ALA A 136 -38.03 -2.17 -8.92
N HIS A 137 -38.69 -1.95 -7.78
CA HIS A 137 -38.13 -1.19 -6.66
C HIS A 137 -36.92 -1.88 -6.00
N GLY A 138 -36.99 -3.20 -5.79
CA GLY A 138 -35.89 -3.95 -5.20
C GLY A 138 -34.68 -4.08 -6.11
N LEU A 139 -34.89 -4.09 -7.44
CA LEU A 139 -33.81 -4.00 -8.42
C LEU A 139 -33.16 -2.61 -8.41
N GLU A 140 -33.96 -1.54 -8.36
CA GLU A 140 -33.48 -0.16 -8.23
C GLU A 140 -32.65 0.03 -6.95
N GLU A 141 -33.11 -0.52 -5.83
CA GLU A 141 -32.39 -0.51 -4.55
C GLU A 141 -31.05 -1.26 -4.62
N LYS A 142 -31.00 -2.41 -5.32
CA LYS A 142 -29.72 -3.11 -5.56
C LYS A 142 -28.77 -2.21 -6.34
N ILE A 143 -29.22 -1.61 -7.44
CA ILE A 143 -28.39 -0.73 -8.28
C ILE A 143 -27.86 0.45 -7.45
N LYS A 144 -28.72 1.17 -6.73
CA LYS A 144 -28.32 2.30 -5.89
C LYS A 144 -27.25 1.92 -4.87
N LYS A 145 -27.42 0.79 -4.18
CA LYS A 145 -26.46 0.31 -3.17
C LYS A 145 -25.16 -0.19 -3.81
N SER A 146 -25.21 -0.82 -4.98
CA SER A 146 -24.01 -1.28 -5.69
C SER A 146 -23.19 -0.09 -6.18
N VAL A 147 -23.85 0.96 -6.70
CA VAL A 147 -23.18 2.23 -7.06
C VAL A 147 -22.53 2.90 -5.85
N LEU A 148 -23.21 2.89 -4.71
CA LEU A 148 -22.66 3.39 -3.45
C LEU A 148 -21.42 2.59 -3.02
N HIS A 149 -21.43 1.26 -3.19
CA HIS A 149 -20.27 0.41 -2.92
C HIS A 149 -19.10 0.69 -3.87
N LEU A 150 -19.37 0.94 -5.15
CA LEU A 150 -18.35 1.38 -6.12
C LEU A 150 -17.70 2.70 -5.66
N ARG A 151 -18.50 3.68 -5.24
CA ARG A 151 -18.00 4.99 -4.76
C ARG A 151 -17.04 4.87 -3.57
N LEU A 152 -17.24 3.88 -2.70
CA LEU A 152 -16.33 3.61 -1.58
C LEU A 152 -14.92 3.25 -2.05
N GLN A 153 -14.80 2.46 -3.12
CA GLN A 153 -13.53 1.96 -3.68
C GLN A 153 -12.95 2.88 -4.79
N LEU A 154 -13.78 3.77 -5.34
CA LEU A 154 -13.41 4.73 -6.38
C LEU A 154 -12.12 5.54 -6.08
N PRO A 155 -11.81 5.98 -4.85
CA PRO A 155 -10.56 6.71 -4.59
C PRO A 155 -9.31 5.94 -5.02
N VAL A 156 -9.26 4.63 -4.76
CA VAL A 156 -8.09 3.80 -5.08
C VAL A 156 -7.92 3.70 -6.58
N LEU A 157 -8.99 3.39 -7.30
CA LEU A 157 -8.98 3.29 -8.77
C LEU A 157 -8.62 4.63 -9.43
N ALA A 158 -9.22 5.74 -8.95
CA ALA A 158 -8.92 7.07 -9.48
C ALA A 158 -7.45 7.45 -9.26
N LEU A 159 -6.88 7.12 -8.10
CA LEU A 159 -5.47 7.37 -7.82
C LEU A 159 -4.54 6.53 -8.70
N ILE A 160 -4.86 5.26 -8.94
CA ILE A 160 -4.11 4.41 -9.88
C ILE A 160 -4.12 5.05 -11.27
N ILE A 161 -5.30 5.45 -11.78
CA ILE A 161 -5.41 6.09 -13.11
C ILE A 161 -4.60 7.38 -13.17
N ILE A 162 -4.70 8.25 -12.16
CA ILE A 162 -3.94 9.50 -12.08
C ILE A 162 -2.43 9.20 -12.09
N GLN A 163 -2.00 8.19 -11.36
CA GLN A 163 -0.59 7.80 -11.30
C GLN A 163 -0.10 7.22 -12.64
N THR A 164 -0.89 6.39 -13.32
CA THR A 164 -0.57 5.87 -14.65
C THR A 164 -0.47 6.99 -15.68
N VAL A 165 -1.43 7.93 -15.69
CA VAL A 165 -1.39 9.10 -16.58
C VAL A 165 -0.18 9.98 -16.27
N TRP A 166 0.14 10.17 -14.98
CA TRP A 166 1.32 10.91 -14.57
C TRP A 166 2.60 10.27 -15.10
N PHE A 167 2.77 8.97 -14.92
CA PHE A 167 3.92 8.20 -15.43
C PHE A 167 4.03 8.28 -16.96
N TRP A 168 2.90 8.17 -17.67
CA TRP A 168 2.87 8.33 -19.11
C TRP A 168 3.29 9.74 -19.55
N ILE A 169 2.87 10.78 -18.84
CA ILE A 169 3.32 12.16 -19.09
C ILE A 169 4.82 12.28 -18.81
N THR A 170 5.27 11.89 -17.61
CA THR A 170 6.67 12.04 -17.19
C THR A 170 7.62 11.28 -18.10
N SER A 171 7.27 10.06 -18.51
CA SER A 171 8.07 9.29 -19.46
C SER A 171 8.23 10.01 -20.81
N LYS A 172 7.20 10.68 -21.34
CA LYS A 172 7.33 11.46 -22.59
C LYS A 172 8.28 12.66 -22.47
N PHE A 173 8.34 13.30 -21.30
CA PHE A 173 9.18 14.49 -21.07
C PHE A 173 10.59 14.17 -20.54
N LEU A 174 10.74 13.08 -19.77
CA LEU A 174 12.01 12.70 -19.11
C LEU A 174 12.91 11.80 -19.97
N LEU A 175 12.45 11.33 -21.13
CA LEU A 175 13.26 10.56 -22.10
C LEU A 175 14.59 11.25 -22.46
N SER A 176 14.69 12.57 -22.29
CA SER A 176 15.90 13.36 -22.57
C SER A 176 16.94 13.36 -21.43
N PHE A 177 16.64 12.77 -20.27
CA PHE A 177 17.56 12.66 -19.13
C PHE A 177 17.87 11.18 -18.83
N THR A 178 18.83 10.60 -19.56
CA THR A 178 19.34 9.24 -19.31
C THR A 178 20.28 9.22 -18.10
N SER A 179 19.75 9.34 -16.89
CA SER A 179 20.52 9.18 -15.65
C SER A 179 19.66 8.54 -14.57
N ASN A 180 20.27 7.87 -13.60
CA ASN A 180 19.55 7.30 -12.43
C ASN A 180 18.70 8.35 -11.68
N TRP A 181 19.00 9.65 -11.86
CA TRP A 181 18.23 10.75 -11.29
C TRP A 181 16.85 10.92 -11.90
N SER A 182 16.61 10.48 -13.15
CA SER A 182 15.29 10.58 -13.78
C SER A 182 14.27 9.67 -13.07
N LEU A 183 14.67 8.45 -12.72
CA LEU A 183 13.84 7.50 -11.97
C LEU A 183 13.56 8.01 -10.54
N ILE A 184 14.57 8.52 -9.84
CA ILE A 184 14.40 9.09 -8.49
C ILE A 184 13.45 10.30 -8.57
N PHE A 185 13.64 11.18 -9.55
CA PHE A 185 12.77 12.33 -9.77
C PHE A 185 11.33 11.91 -10.04
N GLU A 186 11.12 10.94 -10.93
CA GLU A 186 9.79 10.41 -11.26
C GLU A 186 9.07 9.83 -10.04
N LEU A 187 9.76 9.01 -9.25
CA LEU A 187 9.21 8.43 -8.01
C LEU A 187 8.87 9.51 -6.97
N LEU A 188 9.76 10.49 -6.75
CA LEU A 188 9.54 11.57 -5.80
C LEU A 188 8.38 12.47 -6.23
N CYS A 189 8.31 12.85 -7.50
CA CYS A 189 7.20 13.64 -8.03
C CYS A 189 5.88 12.87 -7.97
N SER A 190 5.88 11.57 -8.25
CA SER A 190 4.71 10.70 -8.12
C SER A 190 4.22 10.63 -6.67
N LEU A 191 5.14 10.47 -5.70
CA LEU A 191 4.81 10.48 -4.28
C LEU A 191 4.22 11.83 -3.84
N ILE A 192 4.82 12.94 -4.27
CA ILE A 192 4.33 14.29 -3.97
C ILE A 192 2.93 14.48 -4.55
N LEU A 193 2.71 14.10 -5.81
CA LEU A 193 1.41 14.16 -6.47
C LEU A 193 0.37 13.39 -5.64
N MET A 194 0.70 12.16 -5.24
CA MET A 194 -0.18 11.31 -4.44
C MET A 194 -0.53 11.93 -3.08
N VAL A 195 0.45 12.50 -2.38
CA VAL A 195 0.24 13.17 -1.08
C VAL A 195 -0.73 14.37 -1.20
N LEU A 196 -0.67 15.11 -2.31
CA LEU A 196 -1.51 16.29 -2.53
C LEU A 196 -2.89 15.91 -3.06
N VAL A 197 -2.95 14.97 -4.01
CA VAL A 197 -4.18 14.63 -4.75
C VAL A 197 -5.05 13.64 -3.98
N ALA A 198 -4.47 12.69 -3.23
CA ALA A 198 -5.25 11.69 -2.51
C ALA A 198 -6.32 12.29 -1.58
N PRO A 199 -6.01 13.26 -0.69
CA PRO A 199 -7.04 13.88 0.15
C PRO A 199 -8.25 14.41 -0.64
N VAL A 200 -7.98 15.08 -1.77
CA VAL A 200 -9.02 15.65 -2.63
C VAL A 200 -9.87 14.56 -3.28
N VAL A 201 -9.22 13.52 -3.81
CA VAL A 201 -9.89 12.39 -4.45
C VAL A 201 -10.78 11.65 -3.45
N PHE A 202 -10.26 11.33 -2.26
CA PHE A 202 -11.03 10.65 -1.21
C PHE A 202 -12.29 11.43 -0.83
N VAL A 203 -12.15 12.71 -0.53
CA VAL A 203 -13.26 13.60 -0.14
C VAL A 203 -14.33 13.70 -1.23
N LYS A 204 -13.91 13.90 -2.49
CA LYS A 204 -14.85 14.03 -3.62
C LYS A 204 -15.53 12.71 -3.96
N SER A 205 -14.79 11.60 -3.99
CA SER A 205 -15.34 10.27 -4.30
C SER A 205 -16.33 9.79 -3.26
N TRP A 206 -16.12 10.11 -1.98
CA TRP A 206 -17.08 9.82 -0.91
C TRP A 206 -18.29 10.76 -0.89
N GLY A 207 -18.30 11.81 -1.71
CA GLY A 207 -19.40 12.78 -1.78
C GLY A 207 -19.57 13.56 -0.47
N ALA A 208 -18.47 13.81 0.24
CA ALA A 208 -18.51 14.62 1.44
C ALA A 208 -18.91 16.06 1.10
N LYS A 209 -19.80 16.63 1.92
CA LYS A 209 -20.36 17.97 1.72
C LYS A 209 -19.90 18.89 2.83
N ALA A 210 -19.79 20.19 2.55
CA ALA A 210 -19.55 21.17 3.61
C ALA A 210 -20.67 21.10 4.66
N ILE A 211 -20.31 21.22 5.92
CA ILE A 211 -21.31 21.38 6.99
C ILE A 211 -21.99 22.75 6.85
N GLU A 212 -23.23 22.84 7.33
CA GLU A 212 -23.99 24.09 7.28
C GLU A 212 -23.31 25.18 8.13
N ASN A 213 -23.33 26.42 7.63
CA ASN A 213 -22.80 27.57 8.35
C ASN A 213 -23.74 27.90 9.52
N GLY A 214 -23.42 27.34 10.69
CA GLY A 214 -24.15 27.54 11.94
C GLY A 214 -23.21 27.58 13.14
N ASN A 215 -23.78 27.52 14.34
CA ASN A 215 -23.00 27.60 15.59
C ASN A 215 -21.90 26.51 15.66
N ASP A 216 -22.22 25.28 15.27
CA ASP A 216 -21.27 24.17 15.30
C ASP A 216 -20.07 24.40 14.37
N PHE A 217 -20.30 24.96 13.18
CA PHE A 217 -19.23 25.32 12.25
C PHE A 217 -18.28 26.36 12.85
N GLU A 218 -18.84 27.40 13.49
CA GLU A 218 -18.06 28.47 14.12
C GLU A 218 -17.26 27.96 15.33
N GLU A 219 -17.82 27.05 16.12
CA GLU A 219 -17.10 26.41 17.24
C GLU A 219 -15.90 25.57 16.73
N ILE A 220 -16.11 24.77 15.68
CA ILE A 220 -15.02 23.99 15.05
C ILE A 220 -13.96 24.93 14.47
N ARG A 221 -14.38 25.95 13.72
CA ARG A 221 -13.49 26.91 13.08
C ARG A 221 -12.60 27.63 14.10
N LYS A 222 -13.20 28.21 15.14
CA LYS A 222 -12.45 28.90 16.21
C LYS A 222 -11.45 27.98 16.89
N GLU A 223 -11.82 26.73 17.12
CA GLU A 223 -10.95 25.77 17.77
C GLU A 223 -9.74 25.38 16.88
N LEU A 224 -9.96 25.21 15.57
CA LEU A 224 -8.89 24.97 14.59
C LEU A 224 -7.95 26.18 14.46
N GLU A 225 -8.49 27.40 14.48
CA GLU A 225 -7.72 28.65 14.47
C GLU A 225 -6.87 28.76 15.73
N ASN A 226 -7.46 28.52 16.91
CA ASN A 226 -6.75 28.55 18.20
C ASN A 226 -5.69 27.45 18.31
N SER A 227 -5.89 26.30 17.65
CA SER A 227 -4.91 25.21 17.59
C SER A 227 -3.86 25.41 16.49
N ARG A 228 -3.99 26.47 15.68
CA ARG A 228 -3.12 26.81 14.53
C ARG A 228 -3.04 25.68 13.50
N THR A 229 -4.15 24.98 13.30
CA THR A 229 -4.27 23.85 12.37
C THR A 229 -5.36 24.13 11.34
N PRO A 230 -5.15 25.11 10.44
CA PRO A 230 -6.15 25.43 9.44
C PRO A 230 -6.37 24.23 8.52
N VAL A 231 -7.64 23.99 8.21
CA VAL A 231 -8.10 23.00 7.23
C VAL A 231 -8.71 23.71 6.03
N THR A 232 -8.67 23.07 4.88
CA THR A 232 -9.24 23.57 3.63
C THR A 232 -10.76 23.61 3.69
N ALA A 233 -11.37 22.59 4.30
CA ALA A 233 -12.80 22.55 4.53
C ALA A 233 -13.16 21.66 5.73
N ILE A 234 -14.29 21.97 6.35
CA ILE A 234 -14.95 21.16 7.36
C ILE A 234 -16.14 20.47 6.68
N LEU A 235 -16.12 19.15 6.64
CA LEU A 235 -17.02 18.37 5.81
C LEU A 235 -17.77 17.32 6.63
N SER A 236 -18.93 16.92 6.13
CA SER A 236 -19.68 15.76 6.58
C SER A 236 -19.77 14.74 5.46
N TRP A 237 -19.44 13.49 5.76
CA TRP A 237 -19.67 12.39 4.82
C TRP A 237 -21.13 11.91 4.88
N PRO A 238 -21.66 11.29 3.81
CA PRO A 238 -22.97 10.66 3.86
C PRO A 238 -22.99 9.42 4.76
N ASP A 239 -24.04 9.23 5.54
CA ASP A 239 -24.23 8.03 6.40
C ASP A 239 -24.19 6.71 5.60
N SER A 240 -24.53 6.79 4.31
CA SER A 240 -24.49 5.66 3.38
C SER A 240 -23.08 5.17 3.09
N ILE A 241 -22.06 6.03 3.17
CA ILE A 241 -20.66 5.70 2.92
C ILE A 241 -20.00 5.14 4.19
N MET A 242 -20.13 5.86 5.31
CA MET A 242 -19.55 5.46 6.59
C MET A 242 -20.60 5.63 7.70
N PRO A 243 -21.23 4.52 8.15
CA PRO A 243 -22.34 4.56 9.11
C PRO A 243 -21.88 4.74 10.56
N TYR A 244 -20.58 4.91 10.79
CA TYR A 244 -20.02 5.08 12.13
C TYR A 244 -20.05 6.54 12.55
N SER A 245 -20.37 6.76 13.83
CA SER A 245 -20.31 8.08 14.46
C SER A 245 -18.86 8.40 14.84
N THR A 246 -18.14 9.07 13.93
CA THR A 246 -16.73 9.41 14.11
C THR A 246 -16.39 10.80 13.54
N ALA A 247 -15.25 11.33 13.95
CA ALA A 247 -14.57 12.43 13.31
C ALA A 247 -13.19 11.96 12.84
N GLY A 248 -12.57 12.68 11.91
CA GLY A 248 -11.24 12.35 11.42
C GLY A 248 -10.67 13.42 10.50
N VAL A 249 -9.35 13.50 10.46
CA VAL A 249 -8.62 14.38 9.52
C VAL A 249 -8.02 13.60 8.36
N ILE A 250 -8.11 14.16 7.16
CA ILE A 250 -7.46 13.64 5.95
C ILE A 250 -6.46 14.67 5.43
N GLY A 251 -5.27 14.19 5.06
CA GLY A 251 -4.18 15.01 4.54
C GLY A 251 -3.37 15.69 5.65
N PHE A 252 -2.09 15.92 5.37
CA PHE A 252 -1.17 16.58 6.32
C PHE A 252 -0.49 17.82 5.73
N VAL A 253 -0.60 18.08 4.42
CA VAL A 253 -0.07 19.28 3.76
C VAL A 253 -1.08 20.42 3.84
N ARG A 254 -0.65 21.61 4.25
CA ARG A 254 -1.51 22.80 4.33
C ARG A 254 -2.13 23.08 2.95
N GLY A 255 -3.43 23.40 2.91
CA GLY A 255 -4.18 23.56 1.66
C GLY A 255 -4.83 22.27 1.14
N PHE A 256 -4.43 21.10 1.67
CA PHE A 256 -4.98 19.79 1.34
C PHE A 256 -5.40 19.01 2.59
N ARG A 257 -5.77 19.72 3.66
CA ARG A 257 -6.26 19.14 4.92
C ARG A 257 -7.77 19.26 4.99
N TYR A 258 -8.44 18.20 5.38
CA TYR A 258 -9.89 18.18 5.55
C TYR A 258 -10.22 17.63 6.92
N LEU A 259 -11.10 18.32 7.65
CA LEU A 259 -11.73 17.75 8.84
C LEU A 259 -13.07 17.18 8.40
N LEU A 260 -13.30 15.92 8.72
CA LEU A 260 -14.54 15.24 8.44
C LEU A 260 -15.22 14.81 9.74
N ILE A 261 -16.53 15.03 9.84
CA ILE A 261 -17.33 14.64 11.00
C ILE A 261 -18.64 14.00 10.52
N SER A 262 -19.06 12.90 11.15
CA SER A 262 -20.32 12.27 10.75
C SER A 262 -21.53 13.13 11.16
N PRO A 263 -22.64 13.09 10.39
CA PRO A 263 -23.86 13.82 10.75
C PRO A 263 -24.40 13.42 12.13
N GLN A 264 -24.36 12.12 12.44
CA GLN A 264 -24.87 11.59 13.71
C GLN A 264 -24.02 12.04 14.90
N LEU A 265 -22.69 12.08 14.75
CA LEU A 265 -21.80 12.56 15.80
C LEU A 265 -22.01 14.06 16.01
N LEU A 266 -22.01 14.85 14.94
CA LEU A 266 -22.20 16.30 14.99
C LEU A 266 -23.47 16.68 15.77
N LYS A 267 -24.61 16.01 15.48
CA LYS A 267 -25.89 16.26 16.16
C LYS A 267 -25.93 15.83 17.63
N SER A 268 -25.03 14.94 18.06
CA SER A 268 -25.06 14.34 19.41
C SER A 268 -24.12 15.03 20.40
N LEU A 269 -23.15 15.81 19.91
CA LEU A 269 -22.17 16.50 20.73
C LEU A 269 -22.71 17.87 21.19
N SER A 270 -22.45 18.21 22.44
CA SER A 270 -22.59 19.58 22.94
C SER A 270 -21.44 20.46 22.43
N ALA A 271 -21.57 21.78 22.53
CA ALA A 271 -20.54 22.71 22.07
C ALA A 271 -19.16 22.51 22.75
N THR A 272 -19.13 22.12 24.02
CA THR A 272 -17.87 21.80 24.74
C THR A 272 -17.25 20.50 24.24
N GLU A 273 -18.07 19.47 24.02
CA GLU A 273 -17.62 18.19 23.47
C GLU A 273 -17.15 18.32 22.02
N LEU A 274 -17.84 19.11 21.21
CA LEU A 274 -17.47 19.38 19.82
C LEU A 274 -16.10 20.07 19.74
N ARG A 275 -15.86 21.07 20.60
CA ARG A 275 -14.54 21.70 20.74
C ARG A 275 -13.47 20.71 21.18
N ALA A 276 -13.77 19.81 22.11
CA ALA A 276 -12.83 18.79 22.56
C ALA A 276 -12.48 17.76 21.48
N VAL A 277 -13.46 17.28 20.71
CA VAL A 277 -13.25 16.41 19.55
C VAL A 277 -12.43 17.15 18.47
N THR A 278 -12.76 18.41 18.20
CA THR A 278 -11.99 19.23 17.26
C THR A 278 -10.55 19.43 17.72
N ALA A 279 -10.33 19.65 19.02
CA ALA A 279 -9.00 19.73 19.61
C ALA A 279 -8.24 18.40 19.47
N HIS A 280 -8.91 17.26 19.65
CA HIS A 280 -8.30 15.94 19.42
C HIS A 280 -7.83 15.80 17.96
N GLU A 281 -8.70 16.10 17.00
CA GLU A 281 -8.37 16.07 15.56
C GLU A 281 -7.25 17.05 15.19
N ALA A 282 -7.28 18.26 15.76
CA ALA A 282 -6.19 19.24 15.63
C ALA A 282 -4.87 18.68 16.20
N GLY A 283 -4.93 17.87 17.25
CA GLY A 283 -3.79 17.16 17.81
C GLY A 283 -3.09 16.26 16.79
N HIS A 284 -3.84 15.52 15.99
CA HIS A 284 -3.29 14.70 14.90
C HIS A 284 -2.55 15.54 13.85
N LEU A 285 -3.12 16.68 13.46
CA LEU A 285 -2.51 17.60 12.50
C LEU A 285 -1.27 18.28 13.08
N ARG A 286 -1.38 18.83 14.31
CA ARG A 286 -0.32 19.61 14.96
C ARG A 286 0.91 18.76 15.27
N LYS A 287 0.70 17.49 15.65
CA LYS A 287 1.75 16.53 15.96
C LYS A 287 2.16 15.69 14.74
N GLN A 288 1.60 15.97 13.55
CA GLN A 288 1.95 15.36 12.26
C GLN A 288 1.80 13.81 12.24
N HIS A 289 0.79 13.26 12.91
CA HIS A 289 0.61 11.79 12.99
C HIS A 289 0.48 11.15 11.60
N LEU A 290 -0.25 11.80 10.67
CA LEU A 290 -0.43 11.31 9.30
C LEU A 290 0.89 11.22 8.51
N LEU A 291 1.83 12.15 8.73
CA LEU A 291 3.16 12.08 8.11
C LEU A 291 3.92 10.84 8.59
N PHE A 292 3.87 10.53 9.88
CA PHE A 292 4.58 9.37 10.41
C PHE A 292 3.94 8.03 10.02
N TYR A 293 2.63 7.99 9.74
CA TYR A 293 2.04 6.83 9.07
C TYR A 293 2.58 6.66 7.64
N LEU A 294 2.72 7.77 6.88
CA LEU A 294 3.33 7.72 5.56
C LEU A 294 4.79 7.25 5.63
N LEU A 295 5.61 7.80 6.54
CA LEU A 295 7.00 7.39 6.71
C LEU A 295 7.12 5.92 7.12
N ALA A 296 6.24 5.43 8.00
CA ALA A 296 6.20 4.01 8.36
C ALA A 296 5.83 3.12 7.16
N PHE A 297 4.92 3.57 6.29
CA PHE A 297 4.58 2.85 5.07
C PHE A 297 5.74 2.85 4.07
N ILE A 298 6.43 3.98 3.86
CA ILE A 298 7.63 4.04 3.02
C ILE A 298 8.72 3.13 3.60
N CYS A 299 8.90 3.09 4.91
CA CYS A 299 9.83 2.17 5.58
C CYS A 299 9.52 0.70 5.27
N LEU A 300 8.24 0.31 5.16
CA LEU A 300 7.86 -1.04 4.72
C LEU A 300 8.23 -1.29 3.24
N LEU A 301 8.00 -0.30 2.37
CA LEU A 301 8.39 -0.41 0.96
C LEU A 301 9.91 -0.54 0.79
N GLU A 302 10.68 0.25 1.54
CA GLU A 302 12.15 0.16 1.55
C GLU A 302 12.64 -1.19 2.08
N LEU A 303 11.94 -1.79 3.03
CA LEU A 303 12.24 -3.15 3.49
C LEU A 303 12.02 -4.19 2.38
N PHE A 304 10.97 -4.04 1.56
CA PHE A 304 10.76 -4.90 0.38
C PHE A 304 11.81 -4.66 -0.70
N ALA A 305 12.17 -3.41 -0.96
CA ALA A 305 13.26 -3.06 -1.86
C ALA A 305 14.59 -3.67 -1.40
N PHE A 306 14.85 -3.68 -0.09
CA PHE A 306 16.02 -4.30 0.52
C PHE A 306 16.02 -5.81 0.33
N ALA A 307 14.92 -6.49 0.63
CA ALA A 307 14.81 -7.93 0.42
C ALA A 307 14.99 -8.31 -1.06
N GLY A 308 14.40 -7.54 -1.98
CA GLY A 308 14.56 -7.75 -3.42
C GLY A 308 15.99 -7.51 -3.90
N SER A 309 16.62 -6.41 -3.49
CA SER A 309 18.01 -6.08 -3.84
C SER A 309 18.99 -7.10 -3.29
N ALA A 310 18.77 -7.58 -2.06
CA ALA A 310 19.57 -8.64 -1.46
C ALA A 310 19.41 -9.96 -2.22
N ASN A 311 18.19 -10.36 -2.58
CA ASN A 311 17.96 -11.56 -3.39
C ASN A 311 18.65 -11.44 -4.76
N LEU A 312 18.51 -10.28 -5.43
CA LEU A 312 19.17 -10.03 -6.71
C LEU A 312 20.70 -10.14 -6.59
N LEU A 313 21.30 -9.58 -5.53
CA LEU A 313 22.74 -9.70 -5.27
C LEU A 313 23.17 -11.16 -5.05
N LEU A 314 22.40 -11.92 -4.25
CA LEU A 314 22.70 -13.32 -3.94
C LEU A 314 22.53 -14.22 -5.16
N THR A 315 21.50 -14.01 -5.98
CA THR A 315 21.29 -14.72 -7.24
C THR A 315 22.37 -14.35 -8.25
N TRP A 316 22.70 -13.07 -8.38
CA TRP A 316 23.73 -12.59 -9.31
C TRP A 316 25.12 -13.17 -8.98
N THR A 317 25.42 -13.35 -7.69
CA THR A 317 26.64 -14.03 -7.21
C THR A 317 26.50 -15.56 -7.20
N GLY A 318 25.31 -16.12 -7.40
CA GLY A 318 25.03 -17.56 -7.36
C GLY A 318 25.20 -18.19 -5.97
N VAL A 319 25.02 -17.43 -4.90
CA VAL A 319 25.10 -17.93 -3.51
C VAL A 319 23.80 -18.62 -3.13
N LEU A 320 22.68 -17.94 -3.35
CA LEU A 320 21.34 -18.39 -3.01
C LEU A 320 20.35 -17.66 -3.92
N GLU A 321 19.34 -18.39 -4.41
CA GLU A 321 18.22 -17.80 -5.13
C GLU A 321 16.94 -18.12 -4.37
N VAL A 322 16.28 -17.08 -3.87
CA VAL A 322 14.94 -17.20 -3.28
C VAL A 322 13.93 -17.02 -4.40
N SER A 323 13.01 -17.99 -4.55
CA SER A 323 11.97 -17.93 -5.58
C SER A 323 11.05 -16.72 -5.37
N GLY A 324 10.57 -16.14 -6.48
CA GLY A 324 9.65 -15.00 -6.46
C GLY A 324 8.35 -15.30 -5.69
N MET A 325 7.85 -16.55 -5.78
CA MET A 325 6.67 -16.99 -5.02
C MET A 325 6.90 -16.90 -3.51
N LEU A 326 8.05 -17.38 -3.01
CA LEU A 326 8.36 -17.33 -1.58
C LEU A 326 8.52 -15.88 -1.09
N MET A 327 9.16 -15.03 -1.89
CA MET A 327 9.23 -13.58 -1.62
C MET A 327 7.85 -12.93 -1.58
N GLY A 328 6.95 -13.28 -2.50
CA GLY A 328 5.58 -12.78 -2.56
C GLY A 328 4.77 -13.16 -1.32
N VAL A 329 4.83 -14.44 -0.92
CA VAL A 329 4.18 -14.94 0.30
C VAL A 329 4.75 -14.24 1.54
N ALA A 330 6.07 -14.13 1.65
CA ALA A 330 6.73 -13.43 2.75
C ALA A 330 6.33 -11.95 2.82
N SER A 331 6.18 -11.29 1.67
CA SER A 331 5.74 -9.89 1.59
C SER A 331 4.31 -9.72 2.09
N ILE A 332 3.39 -10.61 1.70
CA ILE A 332 2.00 -10.59 2.17
C ILE A 332 1.93 -10.78 3.69
N LEU A 333 2.67 -11.76 4.23
CA LEU A 333 2.75 -12.00 5.68
C LEU A 333 3.32 -10.76 6.40
N SER A 334 4.35 -10.14 5.84
CA SER A 334 4.96 -8.92 6.37
C SER A 334 3.98 -7.74 6.40
N ILE A 335 3.14 -7.56 5.36
CA ILE A 335 2.08 -6.54 5.34
C ILE A 335 1.07 -6.79 6.46
N ILE A 336 0.62 -8.04 6.64
CA ILE A 336 -0.36 -8.39 7.68
C ILE A 336 0.21 -8.09 9.08
N LEU A 337 1.45 -8.50 9.34
CA LEU A 337 2.14 -8.24 10.59
C LEU A 337 2.38 -6.74 10.81
N PHE A 338 2.78 -6.01 9.76
CA PHE A 338 2.99 -4.57 9.82
C PHE A 338 1.70 -3.81 10.11
N ILE A 339 0.58 -4.16 9.49
CA ILE A 339 -0.72 -3.56 9.81
C ILE A 339 -1.06 -3.85 11.27
N ARG A 340 -1.02 -5.12 11.69
CA ARG A 340 -1.45 -5.54 13.04
C ARG A 340 -0.59 -4.92 14.14
N PHE A 341 0.72 -4.94 13.98
CA PHE A 341 1.67 -4.57 15.03
C PHE A 341 2.32 -3.21 14.80
N GLY A 342 2.75 -2.90 13.57
CA GLY A 342 3.37 -1.61 13.25
C GLY A 342 2.37 -0.45 13.31
N ILE A 343 1.35 -0.48 12.44
CA ILE A 343 0.31 0.56 12.41
C ILE A 343 -0.50 0.55 13.71
N GLY A 344 -0.84 -0.63 14.24
CA GLY A 344 -1.53 -0.75 15.53
C GLY A 344 -0.79 -0.05 16.67
N PHE A 345 0.53 -0.29 16.78
CA PHE A 345 1.37 0.36 17.79
C PHE A 345 1.45 1.88 17.62
N LEU A 346 1.67 2.37 16.40
CA LEU A 346 1.70 3.82 16.14
C LEU A 346 0.36 4.47 16.49
N SER A 347 -0.74 3.85 16.06
CA SER A 347 -2.10 4.35 16.27
C SER A 347 -2.45 4.50 17.73
N GLN A 348 -2.24 3.46 18.53
CA GLN A 348 -2.47 3.52 19.97
C GLN A 348 -1.72 4.67 20.65
N ASN A 349 -0.45 4.89 20.31
CA ASN A 349 0.36 5.96 20.91
C ASN A 349 -0.05 7.36 20.41
N PHE A 350 -0.42 7.49 19.13
CA PHE A 350 -0.85 8.73 18.51
C PHE A 350 -2.23 9.18 19.00
N GLU A 351 -3.19 8.26 19.12
CA GLU A 351 -4.50 8.51 19.73
C GLU A 351 -4.37 9.11 21.13
N ARG A 352 -3.56 8.46 21.98
CA ARG A 352 -3.31 8.95 23.33
C ARG A 352 -2.62 10.32 23.34
N GLN A 353 -1.74 10.60 22.37
CA GLN A 353 -1.12 11.93 22.23
C GLN A 353 -2.12 12.99 21.75
N ALA A 354 -3.09 12.64 20.91
CA ALA A 354 -4.18 13.52 20.50
C ALA A 354 -5.17 13.79 21.64
N ASP A 355 -5.49 12.78 22.45
CA ASP A 355 -6.27 12.94 23.69
C ASP A 355 -5.62 13.90 24.67
N CYS A 356 -4.30 13.80 24.86
CA CYS A 356 -3.55 14.75 25.68
C CYS A 356 -3.73 16.18 25.15
N HIS A 357 -3.74 16.39 23.84
CA HIS A 357 -3.91 17.71 23.26
C HIS A 357 -5.31 18.29 23.53
N ALA A 358 -6.36 17.47 23.41
CA ALA A 358 -7.71 17.87 23.78
C ALA A 358 -7.83 18.17 25.28
N PHE A 359 -7.22 17.32 26.12
CA PHE A 359 -7.17 17.47 27.57
C PHE A 359 -6.48 18.77 28.01
N GLU A 360 -5.33 19.12 27.41
CA GLU A 360 -4.62 20.38 27.71
C GLU A 360 -5.45 21.63 27.40
N ARG A 361 -6.39 21.54 26.44
CA ARG A 361 -7.19 22.67 25.98
C ARG A 361 -8.52 22.83 26.70
N HIS A 362 -9.22 21.73 26.94
CA HIS A 362 -10.61 21.74 27.44
C HIS A 362 -10.79 20.96 28.75
N GLY A 363 -9.73 20.42 29.32
CA GLY A 363 -9.78 19.55 30.49
C GLY A 363 -10.32 18.16 30.17
N ILE A 364 -10.49 17.33 31.20
CA ILE A 364 -10.84 15.91 31.03
C ILE A 364 -12.32 15.70 30.68
N SER A 365 -13.23 16.47 31.28
CA SER A 365 -14.66 16.18 31.20
C SER A 365 -15.19 16.20 29.76
N PRO A 366 -14.94 17.25 28.93
CA PRO A 366 -15.48 17.30 27.57
C PRO A 366 -14.98 16.18 26.65
N ILE A 367 -13.70 15.80 26.73
CA ILE A 367 -13.15 14.72 25.90
C ILE A 367 -13.65 13.35 26.37
N SER A 368 -13.74 13.13 27.69
CA SER A 368 -14.23 11.86 28.24
C SER A 368 -15.70 11.62 27.90
N THR A 369 -16.57 12.61 28.04
CA THR A 369 -17.99 12.46 27.69
C THR A 369 -18.18 12.27 26.19
N ALA A 370 -17.41 12.99 25.36
CA ALA A 370 -17.42 12.80 23.91
C ALA A 370 -17.01 11.37 23.50
N LEU A 371 -15.93 10.83 24.08
CA LEU A 371 -15.48 9.46 23.81
C LEU A 371 -16.53 8.43 24.23
N MET A 372 -17.17 8.61 25.39
CA MET A 372 -18.26 7.72 25.83
C MET A 372 -19.47 7.78 24.89
N LYS A 373 -19.83 8.97 24.39
CA LYS A 373 -20.88 9.13 23.36
C LYS A 373 -20.51 8.42 22.06
N VAL A 374 -19.28 8.53 21.60
CA VAL A 374 -18.78 7.77 20.43
C VAL A 374 -18.94 6.26 20.66
N SER A 375 -18.61 5.76 21.85
CA SER A 375 -18.81 4.35 22.21
C SER A 375 -20.28 3.94 22.11
N LEU A 376 -21.17 4.73 22.72
CA LEU A 376 -22.62 4.48 22.77
C LEU A 376 -23.25 4.50 21.38
N LEU A 377 -22.93 5.52 20.56
CA LEU A 377 -23.47 5.67 19.22
C LEU A 377 -23.05 4.53 18.29
N ASN A 378 -21.83 4.00 18.47
CA ASN A 378 -21.30 2.91 17.65
C ASN A 378 -21.57 1.51 18.24
N GLY A 379 -22.18 1.40 19.43
CA GLY A 379 -22.40 0.12 20.12
C GLY A 379 -21.10 -0.61 20.47
N ILE A 380 -20.02 0.14 20.74
CA ILE A 380 -18.71 -0.40 21.10
C ILE A 380 -18.64 -0.53 22.62
N ASN A 381 -18.11 -1.65 23.12
CA ASN A 381 -17.83 -1.80 24.54
C ASN A 381 -16.66 -0.87 24.94
N PRO A 382 -16.85 0.08 25.87
CA PRO A 382 -15.81 1.04 26.27
C PRO A 382 -14.53 0.40 26.84
N GLU A 383 -14.66 -0.79 27.45
CA GLU A 383 -13.55 -1.52 28.08
C GLU A 383 -12.77 -2.38 27.10
N GLN A 384 -13.32 -2.64 25.91
CA GLN A 384 -12.71 -3.55 24.95
C GLN A 384 -11.66 -2.82 24.11
N ASP A 385 -10.42 -3.29 24.18
CA ASP A 385 -9.36 -2.85 23.29
C ASP A 385 -9.60 -3.29 21.85
N ASN A 386 -9.22 -2.44 20.91
CA ASN A 386 -9.10 -2.78 19.49
C ASN A 386 -7.61 -2.88 19.11
N TRP A 387 -7.31 -3.54 18.01
CA TRP A 387 -5.93 -3.71 17.55
C TRP A 387 -5.20 -2.39 17.25
N HIS A 388 -5.94 -1.32 16.92
CA HIS A 388 -5.42 0.00 16.55
C HIS A 388 -5.88 1.14 17.46
N HIS A 389 -6.79 0.89 18.40
CA HIS A 389 -7.21 1.88 19.39
C HIS A 389 -7.16 1.24 20.77
N TYR A 390 -6.57 1.96 21.72
CA TYR A 390 -6.81 1.65 23.13
C TYR A 390 -8.32 1.73 23.42
N GLY A 391 -8.80 0.88 24.32
CA GLY A 391 -10.16 0.96 24.83
C GLY A 391 -10.45 2.37 25.33
N ILE A 392 -11.68 2.82 25.13
CA ILE A 392 -12.11 4.18 25.50
C ILE A 392 -11.90 4.40 26.99
N GLN A 393 -12.21 3.40 27.82
CA GLN A 393 -11.97 3.46 29.26
C GLN A 393 -10.49 3.67 29.58
N GLN A 394 -9.59 2.91 28.94
CA GLN A 394 -8.15 3.04 29.14
C GLN A 394 -7.61 4.43 28.76
N ARG A 395 -8.17 5.05 27.71
CA ARG A 395 -7.83 6.42 27.30
C ARG A 395 -8.25 7.42 28.38
N ILE A 396 -9.48 7.29 28.89
CA ILE A 396 -10.02 8.14 29.96
C ILE A 396 -9.24 7.96 31.27
N ASP A 397 -8.88 6.72 31.63
CA ASP A 397 -8.09 6.41 32.82
C ASP A 397 -6.70 7.03 32.74
N PHE A 398 -6.07 6.99 31.56
CA PHE A 398 -4.79 7.65 31.35
C PHE A 398 -4.88 9.17 31.54
N LEU A 399 -5.92 9.81 31.00
CA LEU A 399 -6.15 11.25 31.24
C LEU A 399 -6.40 11.55 32.72
N SER A 400 -7.11 10.66 33.43
CA SER A 400 -7.35 10.78 34.87
C SER A 400 -6.05 10.68 35.67
N ILE A 401 -5.11 9.84 35.23
CA ILE A 401 -3.75 9.78 35.79
C ILE A 401 -3.00 11.07 35.51
N CYS A 402 -3.07 11.62 34.29
CA CYS A 402 -2.44 12.89 33.93
C CYS A 402 -2.98 14.07 34.74
N LEU A 403 -4.27 14.08 35.06
CA LEU A 403 -4.87 15.09 35.94
C LEU A 403 -4.25 15.06 37.35
N LYS A 404 -4.01 13.87 37.90
CA LYS A 404 -3.37 13.68 39.22
C LYS A 404 -1.85 13.89 39.18
N LYS A 405 -1.21 13.55 38.06
CA LYS A 405 0.24 13.58 37.86
C LYS A 405 0.57 14.20 36.48
N PRO A 406 0.66 15.54 36.38
CA PRO A 406 0.89 16.24 35.11
C PRO A 406 2.17 15.82 34.38
N GLU A 407 3.18 15.34 35.13
CA GLU A 407 4.41 14.76 34.60
C GLU A 407 4.20 13.59 33.62
N MET A 408 3.10 12.83 33.75
CA MET A 408 2.80 11.70 32.88
C MET A 408 2.49 12.14 31.45
N LEU A 409 1.94 13.34 31.28
CA LEU A 409 1.67 13.93 29.98
C LEU A 409 2.98 14.18 29.22
N GLN A 410 3.94 14.83 29.87
CA GLN A 410 5.26 15.10 29.30
C GLN A 410 6.04 13.81 29.02
N LYS A 411 5.95 12.82 29.93
CA LYS A 411 6.53 11.48 29.71
C LYS A 411 5.97 10.81 28.45
N HIS A 412 4.65 10.90 28.22
CA HIS A 412 4.03 10.35 27.01
C HIS A 412 4.45 11.10 25.75
N HIS A 413 4.51 12.44 25.78
CA HIS A 413 5.01 13.22 24.66
C HIS A 413 6.45 12.87 24.27
N ARG A 414 7.35 12.71 25.26
CA ARG A 414 8.73 12.25 25.03
C ARG A 414 8.79 10.82 24.50
N ARG A 415 7.90 9.93 24.93
CA ARG A 415 7.77 8.57 24.38
C ARG A 415 7.40 8.62 22.90
N VAL A 416 6.37 9.38 22.51
CA VAL A 416 5.95 9.49 21.11
C VAL A 416 7.01 10.15 20.25
N PHE A 417 7.73 11.16 20.77
CA PHE A 417 8.88 11.73 20.08
C PHE A 417 9.98 10.69 19.80
N ARG A 418 10.32 9.85 20.78
CA ARG A 418 11.28 8.74 20.57
C ARG A 418 10.80 7.74 19.52
N ILE A 419 9.52 7.38 19.51
CA ILE A 419 8.93 6.50 18.49
C ILE A 419 9.10 7.12 17.09
N LYS A 420 8.79 8.41 16.95
CA LYS A 420 8.96 9.17 15.69
C LYS A 420 10.43 9.21 15.24
N LEU A 421 11.36 9.44 16.17
CA LEU A 421 12.79 9.42 15.89
C LEU A 421 13.27 8.05 15.42
N VAL A 422 12.87 6.96 16.10
CA VAL A 422 13.20 5.59 15.68
C VAL A 422 12.67 5.31 14.28
N CYS A 423 11.44 5.72 13.97
CA CYS A 423 10.86 5.56 12.62
C CYS A 423 11.69 6.30 11.55
N ALA A 424 12.14 7.53 11.83
CA ALA A 424 13.00 8.29 10.92
C ALA A 424 14.39 7.66 10.74
N VAL A 425 15.02 7.21 11.84
CA VAL A 425 16.33 6.54 11.79
C VAL A 425 16.26 5.22 11.02
N LEU A 426 15.20 4.43 11.24
CA LEU A 426 14.98 3.18 10.50
C LEU A 426 14.84 3.44 8.99
N LEU A 427 14.08 4.46 8.60
CA LEU A 427 13.92 4.83 7.20
C LEU A 427 15.26 5.24 6.57
N VAL A 428 16.02 6.13 7.23
CA VAL A 428 17.34 6.56 6.74
C VAL A 428 18.31 5.39 6.67
N GLY A 429 18.29 4.50 7.67
CA GLY A 429 19.10 3.29 7.69
C GLY A 429 18.78 2.34 6.55
N LEU A 430 17.50 2.11 6.25
CA LEU A 430 17.07 1.27 5.12
C LEU A 430 17.43 1.89 3.77
N LEU A 431 17.22 3.19 3.59
CA LEU A 431 17.64 3.91 2.37
C LEU A 431 19.16 3.77 2.15
N GLY A 432 19.95 3.98 3.21
CA GLY A 432 21.40 3.79 3.17
C GLY A 432 21.80 2.35 2.87
N ALA A 433 21.11 1.37 3.46
CA ALA A 433 21.36 -0.05 3.23
C ALA A 433 21.02 -0.47 1.80
N ASN A 434 19.90 0.01 1.24
CA ASN A 434 19.51 -0.19 -0.16
C ASN A 434 20.56 0.40 -1.10
N TYR A 435 20.98 1.64 -0.86
CA TYR A 435 22.03 2.28 -1.65
C TYR A 435 23.35 1.50 -1.60
N MET A 436 23.75 1.00 -0.43
CA MET A 436 24.94 0.15 -0.28
C MET A 436 24.79 -1.20 -0.99
N LEU A 437 23.63 -1.85 -0.91
CA LEU A 437 23.35 -3.12 -1.60
C LEU A 437 23.47 -3.01 -3.12
N SER A 438 23.03 -1.88 -3.67
CA SER A 438 23.13 -1.61 -5.10
C SER A 438 24.52 -1.18 -5.56
N SER A 439 25.44 -0.87 -4.63
CA SER A 439 26.78 -0.37 -4.94
C SER A 439 27.70 -1.46 -5.51
N ASP A 440 28.53 -1.09 -6.49
CA ASP A 440 29.51 -2.01 -7.07
C ASP A 440 30.58 -2.41 -6.06
N THR A 441 30.94 -1.53 -5.12
CA THR A 441 31.88 -1.85 -4.03
C THR A 441 31.41 -3.07 -3.22
N LEU A 442 30.12 -3.17 -2.90
CA LEU A 442 29.61 -4.33 -2.18
C LEU A 442 29.56 -5.57 -3.08
N LYS A 443 29.13 -5.43 -4.34
CA LYS A 443 29.14 -6.54 -5.31
C LYS A 443 30.54 -7.15 -5.45
N ILE A 444 31.58 -6.31 -5.58
CA ILE A 444 32.99 -6.73 -5.63
C ILE A 444 33.35 -7.52 -4.38
N LYS A 445 33.04 -7.01 -3.18
CA LYS A 445 33.37 -7.68 -1.92
C LYS A 445 32.70 -9.05 -1.77
N VAL A 446 31.41 -9.15 -2.09
CA VAL A 446 30.66 -10.41 -1.98
C VAL A 446 31.16 -11.41 -3.03
N LEU A 447 31.42 -10.95 -4.26
CA LEU A 447 31.94 -11.79 -5.34
C LEU A 447 33.35 -12.29 -5.01
N ALA A 448 34.23 -11.41 -4.51
CA ALA A 448 35.57 -11.77 -4.07
C ALA A 448 35.53 -12.82 -2.95
N TRP A 449 34.71 -12.61 -1.91
CA TRP A 449 34.53 -13.57 -0.83
C TRP A 449 34.11 -14.96 -1.34
N LYS A 450 33.18 -15.01 -2.31
CA LYS A 450 32.74 -16.30 -2.88
C LYS A 450 33.83 -16.93 -3.76
N LEU A 451 34.56 -16.14 -4.57
CA LEU A 451 35.68 -16.65 -5.38
C LEU A 451 36.82 -17.17 -4.52
N GLU A 452 37.11 -16.53 -3.39
CA GLU A 452 38.09 -16.98 -2.40
C GLU A 452 37.70 -18.33 -1.79
N GLN A 453 36.42 -18.55 -1.48
CA GLN A 453 35.96 -19.85 -0.96
C GLN A 453 36.12 -20.99 -1.97
N SER A 454 36.09 -20.71 -3.27
CA SER A 454 36.20 -21.72 -4.33
C SER A 454 37.58 -21.76 -5.01
N ALA A 455 38.55 -20.96 -4.53
CA ALA A 455 39.82 -20.70 -5.23
C ALA A 455 40.60 -21.96 -5.62
N ASP A 456 40.61 -22.99 -4.77
CA ASP A 456 41.37 -24.22 -4.99
C ASP A 456 40.71 -25.18 -5.99
N ASN A 457 39.43 -24.95 -6.36
CA ASN A 457 38.60 -25.90 -7.11
C ASN A 457 37.67 -25.22 -8.13
N TRP A 458 38.08 -24.11 -8.76
CA TRP A 458 37.29 -23.51 -9.83
C TRP A 458 37.06 -24.53 -10.96
N GLN A 459 35.83 -24.60 -11.44
CA GLN A 459 35.41 -25.43 -12.58
C GLN A 459 34.95 -24.54 -13.74
N LEU A 460 34.74 -25.14 -14.92
CA LEU A 460 34.24 -24.43 -16.11
C LEU A 460 32.97 -23.60 -15.81
N LYS A 461 32.09 -24.11 -14.95
CA LYS A 461 30.84 -23.44 -14.51
C LYS A 461 31.08 -22.13 -13.74
N ASP A 462 32.27 -21.96 -13.17
CA ASP A 462 32.63 -20.79 -12.38
C ASP A 462 33.24 -19.67 -13.25
N ALA A 463 33.69 -19.97 -14.48
CA ALA A 463 34.27 -19.00 -15.41
C ALA A 463 33.44 -17.71 -15.58
N PRO A 464 32.09 -17.76 -15.72
CA PRO A 464 31.27 -16.54 -15.81
C PRO A 464 31.36 -15.64 -14.57
N MET A 465 31.64 -16.20 -13.40
CA MET A 465 31.79 -15.45 -12.16
C MET A 465 33.12 -14.67 -12.13
N LEU A 466 34.19 -15.25 -12.69
CA LEU A 466 35.46 -14.56 -12.87
C LEU A 466 35.33 -13.42 -13.91
N THR A 467 34.59 -13.64 -15.00
CA THR A 467 34.26 -12.59 -15.98
C THR A 467 33.54 -11.43 -15.31
N LYS A 468 32.50 -11.70 -14.51
CA LYS A 468 31.77 -10.67 -13.74
C LYS A 468 32.68 -9.85 -12.81
N MET A 469 33.69 -10.49 -12.20
CA MET A 469 34.67 -9.79 -11.37
C MET A 469 35.52 -8.84 -12.23
N GLY A 470 35.99 -9.31 -13.38
CA GLY A 470 36.68 -8.49 -14.38
C GLY A 470 35.84 -7.28 -14.80
N ASP A 471 34.56 -7.48 -15.11
CA ASP A 471 33.64 -6.42 -15.51
C ASP A 471 33.50 -5.35 -14.40
N LEU A 472 33.27 -5.76 -13.15
CA LEU A 472 33.12 -4.82 -12.04
C LEU A 472 34.40 -4.00 -11.80
N LEU A 473 35.56 -4.64 -11.82
CA LEU A 473 36.85 -3.97 -11.65
C LEU A 473 37.15 -3.03 -12.82
N TYR A 474 36.78 -3.43 -14.03
CA TYR A 474 36.91 -2.60 -15.22
C TYR A 474 36.11 -1.30 -15.07
N PHE A 475 34.85 -1.37 -14.65
CA PHE A 475 34.01 -0.18 -14.42
C PHE A 475 34.45 0.67 -13.21
N GLN A 476 35.23 0.12 -12.28
CA GLN A 476 35.89 0.86 -11.20
C GLN A 476 37.25 1.46 -11.61
N ASP A 477 37.60 1.41 -12.90
CA ASP A 477 38.90 1.84 -13.46
C ASP A 477 40.10 1.05 -12.91
N GLN A 478 39.87 -0.12 -12.31
CA GLN A 478 40.90 -1.06 -11.85
C GLN A 478 41.32 -2.02 -12.98
N LYS A 479 41.70 -1.43 -14.13
CA LYS A 479 41.94 -2.16 -15.39
C LYS A 479 43.05 -3.21 -15.33
N THR A 480 44.03 -3.07 -14.43
CA THR A 480 45.09 -4.08 -14.25
C THR A 480 44.58 -5.33 -13.55
N GLU A 481 43.74 -5.19 -12.53
CA GLU A 481 43.13 -6.33 -11.88
C GLU A 481 42.06 -6.95 -12.77
N ALA A 482 41.27 -6.14 -13.49
CA ALA A 482 40.29 -6.62 -14.44
C ALA A 482 40.90 -7.53 -15.54
N GLU A 483 42.04 -7.12 -16.12
CA GLU A 483 42.77 -7.93 -17.11
C GLU A 483 43.15 -9.31 -16.56
N LEU A 484 43.60 -9.36 -15.30
CA LEU A 484 43.99 -10.61 -14.62
C LEU A 484 42.77 -11.54 -14.45
N TRP A 485 41.62 -11.00 -14.07
CA TRP A 485 40.39 -11.79 -13.91
C TRP A 485 39.83 -12.31 -15.24
N TYR A 486 39.85 -11.51 -16.30
CA TYR A 486 39.45 -12.00 -17.64
C TYR A 486 40.36 -13.13 -18.13
N ARG A 487 41.67 -13.00 -17.93
CA ARG A 487 42.61 -14.06 -18.31
C ARG A 487 42.35 -15.37 -17.56
N ARG A 488 42.13 -15.29 -16.24
CA ARG A 488 41.76 -16.46 -15.43
C ARG A 488 40.43 -17.07 -15.88
N ALA A 489 39.45 -16.26 -16.27
CA ALA A 489 38.20 -16.76 -16.84
C ALA A 489 38.43 -17.53 -18.15
N LEU A 490 39.30 -17.02 -19.04
CA LEU A 490 39.65 -17.67 -20.31
C LEU A 490 40.55 -18.90 -20.16
N GLU A 491 41.35 -19.00 -19.09
CA GLU A 491 42.06 -20.24 -18.75
C GLU A 491 41.05 -21.39 -18.49
N MET A 492 39.88 -21.06 -17.93
CA MET A 492 38.81 -22.02 -17.65
C MET A 492 37.91 -22.25 -18.86
N ASN A 493 37.55 -21.19 -19.59
CA ASN A 493 36.71 -21.26 -20.79
C ASN A 493 37.32 -20.43 -21.94
N PRO A 494 38.23 -20.99 -22.74
CA PRO A 494 38.99 -20.23 -23.74
C PRO A 494 38.15 -19.63 -24.87
N GLU A 495 36.98 -20.22 -25.16
CA GLU A 495 36.13 -19.81 -26.28
C GLU A 495 34.93 -18.96 -25.83
N GLU A 496 34.92 -18.47 -24.58
CA GLU A 496 33.82 -17.67 -24.05
C GLU A 496 33.75 -16.28 -24.73
N PRO A 497 32.71 -16.00 -25.55
CA PRO A 497 32.73 -14.84 -26.43
C PRO A 497 32.69 -13.50 -25.68
N HIS A 498 31.99 -13.43 -24.54
CA HIS A 498 31.81 -12.18 -23.80
C HIS A 498 33.12 -11.71 -23.14
N THR A 499 33.86 -12.63 -22.55
CA THR A 499 35.15 -12.42 -21.88
C THR A 499 36.22 -12.08 -22.90
N LEU A 500 36.24 -12.77 -24.05
CA LEU A 500 37.14 -12.44 -25.16
C LEU A 500 36.90 -11.00 -25.64
N ASN A 501 35.64 -10.63 -25.87
CA ASN A 501 35.27 -9.28 -26.28
C ASN A 501 35.68 -8.23 -25.23
N ASN A 502 35.38 -8.47 -23.94
CA ASN A 502 35.70 -7.52 -22.88
C ASN A 502 37.20 -7.38 -22.65
N LEU A 503 37.97 -8.48 -22.76
CA LEU A 503 39.42 -8.44 -22.71
C LEU A 503 39.99 -7.69 -23.91
N ALA A 504 39.52 -7.95 -25.13
CA ALA A 504 39.97 -7.25 -26.33
C ALA A 504 39.74 -5.73 -26.23
N TRP A 505 38.57 -5.32 -25.72
CA TRP A 505 38.27 -3.91 -25.49
C TRP A 505 39.19 -3.28 -24.43
N LEU A 506 39.39 -3.96 -23.30
CA LEU A 506 40.32 -3.53 -22.25
C LEU A 506 41.75 -3.38 -22.79
N LEU A 507 42.24 -4.36 -23.55
CA LEU A 507 43.59 -4.35 -24.12
C LEU A 507 43.78 -3.19 -25.10
N THR A 508 42.78 -2.94 -25.95
CA THR A 508 42.79 -1.82 -26.91
C THR A 508 42.85 -0.48 -26.19
N GLU A 509 42.08 -0.32 -25.11
CA GLU A 509 42.01 0.92 -24.36
C GLU A 509 43.27 1.18 -23.52
N LYS A 510 43.77 0.17 -22.80
CA LYS A 510 44.87 0.29 -21.85
C LYS A 510 46.25 0.22 -22.50
N HIS A 511 46.41 -0.61 -23.54
CA HIS A 511 47.71 -0.95 -24.13
C HIS A 511 47.82 -0.48 -25.59
N ASN A 512 47.22 0.67 -25.93
CA ASN A 512 47.24 1.25 -27.27
C ASN A 512 48.64 1.48 -27.87
N ASN A 513 49.69 1.51 -27.04
CA ASN A 513 51.08 1.69 -27.46
C ASN A 513 51.88 0.38 -27.52
N ASP A 514 51.32 -0.75 -27.05
CA ASP A 514 51.96 -2.06 -27.10
C ASP A 514 51.42 -2.86 -28.29
N LYS A 515 52.23 -2.91 -29.36
CA LYS A 515 51.91 -3.64 -30.60
C LYS A 515 51.64 -5.13 -30.39
N LYS A 516 52.16 -5.74 -29.32
CA LYS A 516 51.93 -7.16 -29.04
C LYS A 516 50.54 -7.36 -28.44
N ARG A 517 50.16 -6.53 -27.47
CA ARG A 517 48.83 -6.58 -26.83
C ARG A 517 47.71 -6.18 -27.78
N LEU A 518 47.96 -5.24 -28.69
CA LEU A 518 47.02 -4.86 -29.76
C LEU A 518 46.81 -5.92 -30.85
N ARG A 519 47.76 -6.86 -31.01
CA ARG A 519 47.56 -8.02 -31.90
C ARG A 519 46.81 -9.16 -31.22
N GLU A 520 46.82 -9.15 -29.88
CA GLU A 520 46.14 -10.13 -29.05
C GLU A 520 44.66 -9.78 -28.88
N SER A 521 44.34 -8.48 -28.77
CA SER A 521 42.97 -7.95 -28.94
C SER A 521 42.47 -8.16 -30.35
#